data_AF-A0A368H9Y1-F1
#
_entry.id   AF-A0A368H9Y1-F1
#
_cell.length_a   1.000
_cell.length_b   1.000
_cell.length_c   1.000
_cell.angle_alpha   90.00
_cell.angle_beta   90.00
_cell.angle_gamma   90.00
#
_symmetry.space_group_name_H-M   'P 1'
#
loop_
_entity.id
_entity.type
_entity.pdbx_description
1 polymer ?
#
loop_
_entity_poly.entity_id
_entity_poly.type
_entity_poly.pdbx_seq_one_letter_code
_entity_poly.pdbx_strand_id
1 'polypeptide(L)'
;MELPFYPAVAGCFVMIDFRKHLRSQTFEDELSLFQSLCDKGVMLTPGQHVLCQQPGWMRLVFSCDKKELIEGAFYLNSHKSLRNISNANIFQLISRTGGRGHSVLR
;
A
#
# COMPACT_ATOMS: atom_id res chain seq x y z
N MET A 1 10.12 9.65 -7.06
CA MET A 1 9.99 8.22 -7.39
C MET A 1 8.55 7.83 -7.13
N GLU A 2 7.94 6.97 -7.94
CA GLU A 2 6.54 6.53 -7.72
C GLU A 2 6.57 5.19 -6.98
N LEU A 3 5.60 4.92 -6.10
CA LEU A 3 5.40 3.56 -5.57
C LEU A 3 4.73 2.73 -6.67
N PRO A 4 5.42 1.75 -7.29
CA PRO A 4 4.80 0.90 -8.26
C PRO A 4 3.76 0.02 -7.56
N PHE A 5 2.66 -0.26 -8.25
CA PHE A 5 1.65 -1.19 -7.76
C PHE A 5 1.12 -2.04 -8.91
N TYR A 6 0.64 -3.23 -8.55
CA TYR A 6 -0.12 -4.09 -9.43
C TYR A 6 -1.62 -3.93 -9.12
N PRO A 7 -2.45 -3.49 -10.08
CA PRO A 7 -3.88 -3.37 -9.86
C PRO A 7 -4.50 -4.75 -9.65
N ALA A 8 -5.43 -4.87 -8.71
CA ALA A 8 -6.23 -6.08 -8.60
C ALA A 8 -7.27 -6.15 -9.73
N VAL A 9 -7.51 -7.34 -10.25
CA VAL A 9 -8.58 -7.61 -11.23
C VAL A 9 -9.95 -7.73 -10.54
N ALA A 10 -9.96 -8.02 -9.23
CA ALA A 10 -11.14 -8.10 -8.38
C ALA A 10 -10.80 -7.75 -6.91
N GLY A 11 -11.80 -7.31 -6.15
CA GLY A 11 -11.65 -6.92 -4.74
C GLY A 11 -11.19 -5.46 -4.55
N CYS A 12 -11.28 -4.98 -3.30
CA CYS A 12 -10.97 -3.60 -2.93
C CYS A 12 -9.51 -3.46 -2.45
N PHE A 13 -8.53 -3.87 -3.26
CA PHE A 13 -7.12 -3.76 -2.91
C PHE A 13 -6.19 -3.56 -4.10
N VAL A 14 -4.95 -3.18 -3.82
CA VAL A 14 -3.81 -3.26 -4.75
C VAL A 14 -2.62 -3.93 -4.08
N MET A 15 -1.70 -4.48 -4.87
CA MET A 15 -0.40 -4.94 -4.36
C MET A 15 0.65 -3.86 -4.63
N ILE A 16 1.26 -3.31 -3.59
CA ILE A 16 2.29 -2.28 -3.68
C ILE A 16 3.67 -2.94 -3.66
N ASP A 17 4.57 -2.47 -4.51
CA ASP A 17 5.96 -2.89 -4.60
C ASP A 17 6.86 -2.04 -3.69
N PHE A 18 7.29 -2.64 -2.57
CA PHE A 18 8.22 -2.10 -1.60
C PHE A 18 9.64 -2.66 -1.74
N ARG A 19 9.97 -3.43 -2.79
CA ARG A 19 11.28 -4.10 -2.92
C ARG A 19 12.47 -3.14 -2.83
N LYS A 20 12.33 -1.92 -3.35
CA LYS A 20 13.35 -0.85 -3.26
C LYS A 20 13.54 -0.25 -1.86
N HIS A 21 12.62 -0.54 -0.95
CA HIS A 21 12.56 0.02 0.40
C HIS A 21 12.91 -1.00 1.48
N LEU A 22 13.13 -2.26 1.10
CA LEU A 22 13.66 -3.28 1.99
C LEU A 22 15.17 -3.12 2.15
N ARG A 23 15.71 -3.55 3.31
CA ARG A 23 17.16 -3.60 3.54
C ARG A 23 17.79 -4.74 2.71
N SER A 24 17.11 -5.88 2.65
CA SER A 24 17.44 -7.07 1.87
C SER A 24 16.17 -7.69 1.29
N GLN A 25 16.28 -8.51 0.25
CA GLN A 25 15.13 -9.20 -0.34
C GLN A 25 14.76 -10.44 0.47
N THR A 26 14.35 -10.26 1.74
CA THR A 26 13.87 -11.33 2.61
C THR A 26 12.52 -10.99 3.24
N PHE A 27 11.80 -12.01 3.71
CA PHE A 27 10.51 -11.81 4.37
C PHE A 27 10.67 -11.17 5.75
N GLU A 28 11.80 -11.39 6.44
CA GLU A 28 12.11 -10.72 7.71
C GLU A 28 12.21 -9.21 7.53
N ASP A 29 12.87 -8.75 6.45
CA ASP A 29 12.94 -7.32 6.14
C ASP A 29 11.59 -6.75 5.66
N GLU A 30 10.76 -7.56 4.98
CA GLU A 30 9.36 -7.19 4.68
C GLU A 30 8.56 -6.97 5.97
N LEU A 31 8.60 -7.93 6.91
CA LEU A 31 7.89 -7.83 8.20
C LEU A 31 8.44 -6.68 9.06
N SER A 32 9.75 -6.42 9.01
CA SER A 32 10.38 -5.28 9.69
C SER A 32 9.89 -3.94 9.14
N LEU A 33 9.82 -3.80 7.80
CA LEU A 33 9.23 -2.61 7.18
C LEU A 33 7.75 -2.48 7.55
N PHE A 34 6.99 -3.57 7.48
CA PHE A 34 5.58 -3.60 7.86
C PHE A 34 5.37 -3.13 9.30
N GLN A 35 6.13 -3.65 10.26
CA GLN A 35 6.04 -3.23 11.65
C GLN A 35 6.31 -1.73 11.80
N SER A 36 7.32 -1.19 11.11
CA SER A 36 7.63 0.24 11.15
C SER A 36 6.54 1.15 10.53
N LEU A 37 5.73 0.61 9.63
CA LEU A 37 4.53 1.26 9.09
C LEU A 37 3.38 1.21 10.09
N CYS A 38 3.17 0.07 10.76
CA CYS A 38 2.20 -0.07 11.86
C CYS A 38 2.47 0.92 12.98
N ASP A 39 3.73 1.13 13.34
CA ASP A 39 4.14 2.11 14.37
C ASP A 39 3.78 3.56 13.98
N LYS A 40 3.51 3.83 12.69
CA LYS A 40 2.98 5.12 12.19
C LYS A 40 1.46 5.12 11.96
N GLY A 41 0.75 4.09 12.35
CA GLY A 41 -0.69 3.96 12.12
C GLY A 41 -1.08 3.52 10.71
N VAL A 42 -0.13 2.99 9.91
CA VAL A 42 -0.43 2.45 8.57
C VAL A 42 -0.40 0.94 8.60
N MET A 43 -1.56 0.31 8.50
CA MET A 43 -1.70 -1.14 8.42
C MET A 43 -1.80 -1.60 6.96
N LEU A 44 -0.90 -2.49 6.55
CA LEU A 44 -0.95 -3.19 5.26
C LEU A 44 -1.02 -4.70 5.50
N THR A 45 -1.28 -5.51 4.47
CA THR A 45 -1.07 -6.97 4.56
C THR A 45 0.28 -7.33 3.93
N PRO A 46 1.27 -7.84 4.69
CA PRO A 46 2.50 -8.39 4.13
C PRO A 46 2.23 -9.47 3.08
N GLY A 47 3.04 -9.50 2.02
CA GLY A 47 3.02 -10.50 0.97
C GLY A 47 3.18 -11.91 1.52
N GLN A 48 4.00 -12.06 2.57
CA GLN A 48 4.15 -13.33 3.30
C GLN A 48 2.81 -13.90 3.78
N HIS A 49 1.90 -13.04 4.25
CA HIS A 49 0.59 -13.46 4.79
C HIS A 49 -0.40 -13.84 3.69
N VAL A 50 -0.09 -13.55 2.43
CA VAL A 50 -0.91 -13.87 1.26
C VAL A 50 -0.17 -14.77 0.27
N LEU A 51 0.84 -15.50 0.75
CA LEU A 51 1.61 -16.49 -0.01
C LEU A 51 2.31 -15.94 -1.26
N CYS A 52 2.73 -14.66 -1.23
CA CYS A 52 3.62 -14.12 -2.24
C CYS A 52 4.91 -14.95 -2.29
N GLN A 53 5.37 -15.26 -3.50
CA GLN A 53 6.61 -16.03 -3.72
C GLN A 53 7.88 -15.20 -3.49
N GLN A 54 7.76 -13.88 -3.44
CA GLN A 54 8.86 -12.94 -3.28
C GLN A 54 8.51 -11.91 -2.20
N PRO A 55 9.49 -11.50 -1.38
CA PRO A 55 9.30 -10.45 -0.40
C PRO A 55 9.23 -9.07 -1.07
N GLY A 56 8.79 -8.08 -0.29
CA GLY A 56 8.68 -6.69 -0.69
C GLY A 56 7.35 -6.35 -1.35
N TRP A 57 6.37 -7.24 -1.28
CA TRP A 57 5.00 -6.95 -1.72
C TRP A 57 4.11 -6.75 -0.52
N MET A 58 3.27 -5.72 -0.52
CA MET A 58 2.25 -5.56 0.52
C MET A 58 0.92 -5.13 -0.07
N ARG A 59 -0.16 -5.68 0.45
CA ARG A 59 -1.53 -5.36 0.02
C ARG A 59 -2.03 -4.12 0.75
N LEU A 60 -2.44 -3.11 -0.02
CA LEU A 60 -3.22 -1.98 0.47
C LEU A 60 -4.69 -2.23 0.17
N VAL A 61 -5.52 -2.25 1.21
CA VAL A 61 -6.97 -2.40 1.11
C VAL A 61 -7.60 -1.01 1.20
N PHE A 62 -8.53 -0.69 0.29
CA PHE A 62 -9.19 0.61 0.22
C PHE A 62 -10.72 0.50 0.39
N SER A 63 -11.18 -0.51 1.12
CA SER A 63 -12.59 -0.68 1.51
C SER A 63 -13.00 0.18 2.71
N CYS A 64 -12.33 1.31 2.91
CA CYS A 64 -12.51 2.25 4.01
C CYS A 64 -12.96 3.62 3.45
N ASP A 65 -13.31 4.56 4.33
CA ASP A 65 -13.73 5.88 3.89
C ASP A 65 -12.57 6.64 3.23
N LYS A 66 -12.90 7.49 2.25
CA LYS A 66 -11.91 8.32 1.54
C LYS A 66 -11.03 9.13 2.50
N LYS A 67 -11.57 9.58 3.62
CA LYS A 67 -10.82 10.34 4.65
C LYS A 67 -9.74 9.47 5.30
N GLU A 68 -10.09 8.26 5.72
CA GLU A 68 -9.17 7.30 6.33
C GLU A 68 -8.08 6.88 5.34
N LEU A 69 -8.45 6.70 4.07
CA LEU A 69 -7.51 6.35 3.01
C LEU A 69 -6.50 7.48 2.72
N ILE A 70 -6.95 8.74 2.76
CA ILE A 70 -6.08 9.92 2.62
C ILE A 70 -5.15 10.05 3.82
N GLU A 71 -5.66 9.80 5.03
CA GLU A 71 -4.87 9.84 6.26
C GLU A 71 -3.77 8.76 6.26
N GLY A 72 -4.12 7.51 5.92
CA GLY A 72 -3.15 6.43 5.77
C GLY A 72 -2.09 6.73 4.70
N ALA A 73 -2.49 7.34 3.58
CA ALA A 73 -1.57 7.80 2.54
C ALA A 73 -0.58 8.86 3.06
N PHE A 74 -1.05 9.80 3.88
CA PHE A 74 -0.22 10.82 4.50
C PHE A 74 0.84 10.20 5.43
N TYR A 75 0.44 9.29 6.32
CA TYR A 75 1.39 8.61 7.21
C TYR A 75 2.38 7.74 6.44
N LEU A 76 1.94 7.06 5.37
CA LEU A 76 2.81 6.29 4.50
C LEU A 76 3.90 7.18 3.86
N ASN A 77 3.52 8.33 3.32
CA ASN A 77 4.47 9.29 2.72
C ASN A 77 5.41 9.93 3.76
N SER A 78 4.98 10.05 5.01
CA SER A 78 5.83 10.56 6.11
C SER A 78 6.92 9.56 6.53
N HIS A 79 6.84 8.31 6.09
CA HIS A 79 7.76 7.26 6.51
C HIS A 79 9.18 7.49 5.96
N LYS A 80 10.19 7.46 6.85
CA LYS A 80 11.58 7.82 6.49
C LYS A 80 12.18 6.95 5.38
N SER A 81 11.89 5.65 5.37
CA SER A 81 12.34 4.73 4.31
C SER A 81 11.65 4.97 2.96
N LEU A 82 10.57 5.75 2.94
CA LEU A 82 9.72 6.03 1.79
C LEU A 82 9.87 7.46 1.23
N ARG A 83 10.84 8.24 1.76
CA ARG A 83 11.03 9.70 1.53
C ARG A 83 11.16 10.18 0.08
N ASN A 84 11.26 9.29 -0.90
CA ASN A 84 11.37 9.65 -2.32
C ASN A 84 10.08 9.40 -3.11
N ILE A 85 8.97 9.11 -2.45
CA ILE A 85 7.69 8.81 -3.11
C ILE A 85 6.92 10.11 -3.38
N SER A 86 6.54 10.35 -4.64
CA SER A 86 5.76 11.55 -4.98
C SER A 86 4.31 11.42 -4.49
N ASN A 87 3.83 12.46 -3.79
CA ASN A 87 2.47 12.53 -3.23
C ASN A 87 1.33 12.39 -4.28
N ALA A 88 1.65 12.49 -5.58
CA ALA A 88 0.67 12.46 -6.66
C ALA A 88 0.05 11.07 -6.92
N ASN A 89 0.66 9.97 -6.45
CA ASN A 89 0.34 8.63 -6.94
C ASN A 89 -0.71 7.86 -6.12
N ILE A 90 -0.87 8.12 -4.83
CA ILE A 90 -1.92 7.45 -4.04
C ILE A 90 -3.31 7.97 -4.46
N PHE A 91 -3.46 9.25 -4.79
CA PHE A 91 -4.73 9.77 -5.30
C PHE A 91 -5.09 9.21 -6.69
N GLN A 92 -4.11 8.91 -7.56
CA GLN A 92 -4.36 8.18 -8.81
C GLN A 92 -4.79 6.73 -8.58
N LEU A 93 -4.24 6.08 -7.55
CA LEU A 93 -4.64 4.74 -7.12
C LEU A 93 -6.14 4.69 -6.75
N ILE A 94 -6.60 5.69 -6.00
CA ILE A 94 -7.98 5.80 -5.51
C ILE A 94 -8.96 6.18 -6.65
N SER A 95 -8.54 7.06 -7.57
CA SER A 95 -9.41 7.52 -8.65
C SER A 95 -9.57 6.50 -9.77
N ARG A 96 -8.57 5.63 -10.01
CA ARG A 96 -8.64 4.56 -11.03
C ARG A 96 -9.46 3.34 -10.60
N THR A 97 -9.55 3.06 -9.30
CA THR A 97 -10.37 1.94 -8.79
C THR A 97 -11.84 2.32 -8.60
N GLY A 98 -12.19 3.61 -8.61
CA GLY A 98 -13.58 4.11 -8.55
C GLY A 98 -14.40 3.98 -9.84
N GLY A 99 -13.90 3.29 -10.88
CA GLY A 99 -14.47 3.33 -12.23
C GLY A 99 -15.60 2.34 -12.57
N ARG A 100 -15.97 1.38 -11.70
CA ARG A 100 -17.08 0.44 -11.97
C ARG A 100 -17.86 0.07 -10.71
N GLY A 101 -18.43 1.07 -10.05
CA GLY A 101 -19.21 0.85 -8.84
C GLY A 101 -20.01 2.07 -8.38
N HIS A 102 -20.66 2.78 -9.31
CA HIS A 102 -21.80 3.63 -8.90
C HIS A 102 -22.94 2.69 -8.48
N SER A 103 -22.93 2.21 -7.23
CA SER A 103 -24.13 1.76 -6.49
C SER A 103 -23.87 1.19 -5.08
N VAL A 104 -22.69 1.39 -4.47
CA VAL A 104 -22.54 1.06 -3.04
C VAL A 104 -21.74 2.18 -2.39
N LEU A 105 -22.28 2.71 -1.29
CA LEU A 105 -21.95 3.98 -0.62
C LEU A 105 -22.81 5.12 -1.15
N ARG A 106 -23.78 5.50 -0.31
CA ARG A 106 -24.77 6.57 -0.52
C ARG A 106 -24.12 7.93 -0.79
#